data_AF-A0A2M6XRR6-F1
#
_entry.id   AF-A0A2M6XRR6-F1
#
_cell.length_a   1.000
_cell.length_b   1.000
_cell.length_c   1.000
_cell.angle_alpha   90.00
_cell.angle_beta   90.00
_cell.angle_gamma   90.00
#
_symmetry.space_group_name_H-M   'P 1'
#
loop_
_entity.id
_entity.type
_entity.pdbx_description
1 polymer ?
#
loop_
_entity_poly.entity_id
_entity_poly.type
_entity_poly.pdbx_seq_one_letter_code
_entity_poly.pdbx_strand_id
1 'polypeptide(L)'
;MKKLITFIWGHKIVSLIILAAIISSGYFGYQKINAKESTTTYTTATIEKGMLISSISGTGQVSASNQVEINPKVSGDLVSVNVKVGQTVKQGDLIAQIDARSAARSVADAKSSLENAKLELEELLAPIDKLTLIQAENSLADAKDSLIKLKTTHKNCRNNFE
;
A
#
# COMPACT_ATOMS: atom_id res chain seq x y z
N MET A 1 17.08 65.55 -93.63
CA MET A 1 18.26 65.34 -94.51
C MET A 1 17.79 65.45 -95.96
N LYS A 2 18.08 66.58 -96.63
CA LYS A 2 17.22 67.26 -97.63
C LYS A 2 16.74 66.44 -98.86
N LYS A 3 17.36 65.30 -99.20
CA LYS A 3 16.90 64.41 -100.30
C LYS A 3 15.68 63.56 -99.96
N LEU A 4 15.41 63.32 -98.68
CA LEU A 4 14.23 62.54 -98.26
C LEU A 4 12.93 63.36 -98.40
N ILE A 5 13.00 64.67 -98.15
CA ILE A 5 11.83 65.57 -98.11
C ILE A 5 11.31 65.89 -99.52
N THR A 6 12.19 66.02 -100.51
CA THR A 6 11.78 66.27 -101.91
C THR A 6 11.14 65.04 -102.55
N PHE A 7 11.53 63.83 -102.14
CA PHE A 7 10.93 62.57 -102.61
C PHE A 7 9.50 62.37 -102.06
N ILE A 8 9.27 62.79 -100.81
CA ILE A 8 7.95 62.76 -100.15
C ILE A 8 6.93 63.67 -100.86
N TRP A 9 7.38 64.75 -101.51
CA TRP A 9 6.49 65.71 -102.19
C TRP A 9 6.02 65.24 -103.58
N GLY A 10 6.85 64.46 -104.30
CA GLY A 10 6.52 63.88 -105.60
C GLY A 10 5.79 62.53 -105.53
N HIS A 11 6.03 61.71 -104.49
CA HIS A 11 5.43 60.38 -104.33
C HIS A 11 4.69 60.23 -102.99
N LYS A 12 3.71 61.12 -102.75
CA LYS A 12 2.91 61.19 -101.51
C LYS A 12 2.27 59.86 -101.10
N ILE A 13 1.87 59.04 -102.09
CA ILE A 13 1.21 57.75 -101.88
C ILE A 13 2.19 56.69 -101.33
N VAL A 14 3.41 56.63 -101.87
CA VAL A 14 4.41 55.61 -101.47
C VAL A 14 4.88 55.85 -100.02
N SER A 15 5.08 57.11 -99.65
CA SER A 15 5.44 57.47 -98.27
C SER A 15 4.33 57.12 -97.26
N LEU A 16 3.06 57.22 -97.66
CA LEU A 16 1.92 56.91 -96.80
C LEU A 16 1.79 55.39 -96.55
N ILE A 17 2.06 54.56 -97.57
CA ILE A 17 2.03 53.10 -97.46
C ILE A 17 3.13 52.59 -96.52
N ILE A 18 4.35 53.14 -96.62
CA ILE A 18 5.47 52.75 -95.75
C ILE A 18 5.19 53.12 -94.29
N LEU A 19 4.60 54.30 -94.05
CA LEU A 19 4.22 54.73 -92.70
C LEU A 19 3.13 53.81 -92.11
N ALA A 20 2.11 53.45 -92.90
CA ALA A 20 1.05 52.55 -92.48
C ALA A 20 1.56 51.13 -92.16
N ALA A 21 2.55 50.63 -92.91
CA ALA A 21 3.19 49.34 -92.67
C ALA A 21 4.00 49.33 -91.36
N ILE A 22 4.71 50.41 -91.04
CA ILE A 22 5.46 50.56 -89.79
C ILE A 22 4.51 50.64 -88.59
N ILE A 23 3.40 51.37 -88.72
CA ILE A 23 2.41 51.48 -87.63
C ILE A 23 1.70 50.14 -87.39
N SER A 24 1.31 49.42 -88.46
CA SER A 24 0.65 48.12 -88.34
C SER A 24 1.56 47.05 -87.73
N SER A 25 2.82 47.00 -88.15
CA SER A 25 3.80 46.05 -87.59
C SER A 25 4.15 46.36 -86.14
N GLY A 26 4.27 47.65 -85.79
CA GLY A 26 4.44 48.08 -84.40
C GLY A 26 3.25 47.69 -83.51
N TYR A 27 2.03 47.89 -83.99
CA TYR A 27 0.81 47.58 -83.23
C TYR A 27 0.63 46.07 -83.01
N PHE A 28 0.80 45.26 -84.06
CA PHE A 28 0.68 43.80 -83.95
C PHE A 28 1.81 43.18 -83.11
N GLY A 29 3.02 43.72 -83.22
CA GLY A 29 4.15 43.29 -82.39
C GLY A 29 3.90 43.55 -80.90
N TYR A 30 3.36 44.73 -80.56
CA TYR A 30 3.09 45.10 -79.17
C TYR A 30 1.96 44.28 -78.54
N GLN A 31 0.94 43.94 -79.32
CA GLN A 31 -0.18 43.11 -78.85
C GLN A 31 0.27 41.66 -78.56
N LYS A 32 1.18 41.11 -79.36
CA LYS A 32 1.66 39.72 -79.18
C LYS A 32 2.63 39.55 -78.01
N ILE A 33 3.35 40.60 -77.63
CA ILE A 33 4.33 40.56 -76.53
C ILE A 33 3.66 40.76 -75.16
N ASN A 34 2.57 41.53 -75.10
CA ASN A 34 1.82 41.75 -73.85
C ASN A 34 0.77 40.65 -73.54
N ALA A 35 0.48 39.75 -74.48
CA ALA A 35 -0.45 38.64 -74.30
C ALA A 35 0.19 37.43 -73.56
N LYS A 36 1.04 37.68 -72.56
CA LYS A 36 1.62 36.61 -71.74
C LYS A 36 0.77 36.46 -70.47
N GLU A 37 -0.33 35.72 -70.59
CA GLU A 37 -1.12 35.32 -69.43
C GLU A 37 -0.26 34.46 -68.49
N SER A 38 -0.02 34.99 -67.30
CA SER A 38 0.69 34.32 -66.21
C SER A 38 -0.30 33.41 -65.48
N THR A 39 -0.35 32.13 -65.85
CA THR A 39 -1.12 31.12 -65.12
C THR A 39 -0.37 30.70 -63.84
N THR A 40 -0.85 31.20 -62.69
CA THR A 40 -0.35 30.82 -61.37
C THR A 40 -0.58 29.33 -61.15
N THR A 41 0.50 28.56 -61.01
CA THR A 41 0.43 27.11 -60.80
C THR A 41 0.48 26.80 -59.30
N TYR A 42 -0.56 26.16 -58.75
CA TYR A 42 -0.59 25.71 -57.36
C TYR A 42 -0.18 24.24 -57.26
N THR A 43 0.71 23.92 -56.34
CA THR A 43 1.05 22.54 -56.01
C THR A 43 0.09 22.06 -54.92
N THR A 44 -0.74 21.08 -55.26
CA THR A 44 -1.65 20.41 -54.31
C THR A 44 -1.12 19.03 -53.98
N ALA A 45 -1.52 18.50 -52.82
CA ALA A 45 -1.25 17.13 -52.43
C ALA A 45 -2.58 16.42 -52.13
N THR A 46 -2.67 15.16 -52.53
CA THR A 46 -3.79 14.28 -52.25
C THR A 46 -3.77 13.84 -50.78
N ILE A 47 -4.91 13.94 -50.11
CA ILE A 47 -5.04 13.54 -48.70
C ILE A 47 -5.26 12.03 -48.63
N GLU A 48 -4.38 11.34 -47.90
CA GLU A 48 -4.51 9.90 -47.61
C GLU A 48 -4.89 9.67 -46.15
N LYS A 49 -5.81 8.72 -45.90
CA LYS A 49 -6.20 8.31 -44.55
C LYS A 49 -5.27 7.21 -44.05
N GLY A 50 -4.39 7.55 -43.11
CA GLY A 50 -3.54 6.60 -42.38
C GLY A 50 -4.01 6.42 -40.94
N MET A 51 -3.60 5.30 -40.31
CA MET A 51 -3.82 5.07 -38.89
C MET A 51 -2.80 5.87 -38.08
N LEU A 52 -3.25 6.89 -37.34
CA LEU A 52 -2.40 7.65 -36.43
C LEU A 52 -2.42 6.98 -35.05
N ILE A 53 -1.33 6.29 -34.68
CA ILE A 53 -1.19 5.67 -33.36
C ILE A 53 -0.62 6.72 -32.40
N SER A 54 -1.49 7.34 -31.61
CA SER A 54 -1.08 8.22 -30.52
C SER A 54 -0.95 7.38 -29.24
N SER A 55 0.29 7.14 -28.80
CA SER A 55 0.57 6.43 -27.55
C SER A 55 0.91 7.44 -26.45
N ILE A 56 0.21 7.36 -25.33
CA ILE A 56 0.49 8.16 -24.15
C ILE A 56 1.31 7.28 -23.21
N SER A 57 2.59 7.63 -23.02
CA SER A 57 3.46 6.97 -22.05
C SER A 57 3.29 7.62 -20.67
N GLY A 58 2.92 6.83 -19.66
CA GLY A 58 2.89 7.25 -18.26
C GLY A 58 3.89 6.45 -17.43
N THR A 59 4.65 7.14 -16.57
CA THR A 59 5.52 6.50 -15.58
C THR A 59 4.71 6.25 -14.31
N GLY A 60 4.62 4.99 -13.89
CA GLY A 60 4.06 4.59 -12.60
C GLY A 60 5.13 3.93 -11.73
N GLN A 61 5.03 4.11 -10.42
CA GLN A 61 5.89 3.40 -9.47
C GLN A 61 5.34 1.99 -9.24
N VAL A 62 6.18 0.97 -9.46
CA VAL A 62 5.85 -0.41 -9.12
C VAL A 62 6.16 -0.61 -7.63
N SER A 63 5.13 -0.97 -6.86
CA SER A 63 5.25 -1.29 -5.44
C SER A 63 4.76 -2.72 -5.22
N ALA A 64 5.39 -3.43 -4.27
CA ALA A 64 4.92 -4.75 -3.88
C ALA A 64 3.53 -4.64 -3.25
N SER A 65 2.58 -5.47 -3.68
CA SER A 65 1.21 -5.45 -3.13
C SER A 65 1.16 -5.77 -1.63
N ASN A 66 2.08 -6.62 -1.15
CA ASN A 66 2.16 -7.03 0.24
C ASN A 66 3.61 -6.96 0.72
N GLN A 67 3.93 -5.91 1.47
CA GLN A 67 5.19 -5.79 2.19
C GLN A 67 4.93 -6.00 3.69
N VAL A 68 5.67 -6.91 4.32
CA VAL A 68 5.56 -7.17 5.76
C VAL A 68 6.94 -6.98 6.37
N GLU A 69 7.03 -6.08 7.35
CA GLU A 69 8.23 -5.88 8.14
C GLU A 69 8.25 -6.88 9.30
N ILE A 70 9.35 -7.63 9.42
CA ILE A 70 9.49 -8.68 10.43
C ILE A 70 10.19 -8.10 11.64
N ASN A 71 9.40 -7.71 12.64
CA ASN A 71 9.90 -7.20 13.91
C ASN A 71 9.76 -8.25 15.03
N PRO A 72 10.80 -8.45 15.86
CA PRO A 72 10.71 -9.27 17.07
C PRO A 72 9.56 -8.81 17.98
N LYS A 73 8.71 -9.74 18.42
CA LYS A 73 7.65 -9.45 19.40
C LYS A 73 8.15 -9.40 20.84
N VAL A 74 9.32 -9.98 21.10
CA VAL A 74 9.93 -10.11 22.42
C VAL A 74 11.35 -9.59 22.37
N SER A 75 11.77 -8.91 23.43
CA SER A 75 13.15 -8.47 23.60
C SER A 75 14.01 -9.65 24.06
N GLY A 76 15.11 -9.91 23.35
CA GLY A 76 16.06 -10.97 23.67
C GLY A 76 17.21 -11.01 22.68
N ASP A 77 18.24 -11.77 23.01
CA ASP A 77 19.40 -11.93 22.14
C ASP A 77 19.08 -12.85 20.96
N LEU A 78 19.62 -12.52 19.78
CA LEU A 78 19.45 -13.33 18.58
C LEU A 78 20.33 -14.59 18.69
N VAL A 79 19.71 -15.77 18.71
CA VAL A 79 20.40 -17.06 18.83
C VAL A 79 20.85 -17.54 17.46
N SER A 80 19.96 -17.49 16.47
CA SER A 80 20.28 -17.92 15.11
C SER A 80 19.36 -17.29 14.07
N VAL A 81 19.86 -17.21 12.84
CA VAL A 81 19.10 -16.84 11.64
C VAL A 81 19.14 -18.02 10.68
N ASN A 82 17.97 -18.52 10.30
CA ASN A 82 17.83 -19.76 9.54
C ASN A 82 17.58 -19.52 8.04
N VAL A 83 17.60 -18.26 7.61
CA VAL A 83 17.33 -17.85 6.22
C VAL A 83 18.48 -17.07 5.62
N LYS A 84 18.58 -17.11 4.29
CA LYS A 84 19.55 -16.34 3.51
C LYS A 84 18.89 -15.17 2.80
N VAL A 85 19.66 -14.12 2.53
CA VAL A 85 19.21 -12.97 1.74
C VAL A 85 18.79 -13.44 0.34
N GLY A 86 17.58 -13.06 -0.07
CA GLY A 86 16.99 -13.46 -1.38
C GLY A 86 16.29 -14.83 -1.38
N GLN A 87 16.24 -15.53 -0.25
CA GLN A 87 15.52 -16.79 -0.13
C GLN A 87 14.01 -16.57 -0.07
N THR A 88 13.24 -17.36 -0.83
CA THR A 88 11.78 -17.41 -0.71
C THR A 88 11.39 -18.17 0.55
N VAL A 89 10.58 -17.55 1.40
CA VAL A 89 10.05 -18.14 2.64
C VAL A 89 8.52 -18.24 2.56
N LYS A 90 7.96 -19.24 3.24
CA LYS A 90 6.51 -19.45 3.35
C LYS A 90 6.02 -19.02 4.72
N GLN A 91 4.69 -18.86 4.84
CA GLN A 91 4.06 -18.58 6.12
C GLN A 91 4.33 -19.74 7.10
N GLY A 92 4.85 -19.40 8.28
CA GLY A 92 5.17 -20.36 9.34
C GLY A 92 6.62 -20.85 9.35
N ASP A 93 7.44 -20.46 8.37
CA ASP A 93 8.85 -20.81 8.37
C ASP A 93 9.59 -20.12 9.54
N LEU A 94 10.47 -20.86 10.20
CA LEU A 94 11.34 -20.31 11.24
C LEU A 94 12.45 -19.48 10.57
N ILE A 95 12.36 -18.17 10.70
CA ILE A 95 13.31 -17.22 10.08
C ILE A 95 14.49 -16.94 11.01
N ALA A 96 14.20 -16.75 12.29
CA ALA A 96 15.19 -16.46 13.32
C ALA A 96 14.71 -16.97 14.67
N GLN A 97 15.65 -17.37 15.51
CA GLN A 97 15.41 -17.78 16.88
C GLN A 97 15.96 -16.73 17.84
N ILE A 98 15.11 -16.27 18.75
CA ILE A 98 15.47 -15.33 19.82
C ILE A 98 15.54 -16.11 21.13
N ASP A 99 16.50 -15.76 21.98
CA ASP A 99 16.68 -16.35 23.29
C ASP A 99 15.50 -16.01 24.20
N ALA A 100 14.67 -17.02 24.45
CA ALA A 100 13.45 -16.91 25.24
C ALA A 100 13.63 -17.36 26.71
N ARG A 101 14.87 -17.43 27.24
CA ARG A 101 15.10 -17.89 28.63
C ARG A 101 14.31 -17.10 29.67
N SER A 102 14.16 -15.79 29.50
CA SER A 102 13.34 -14.94 30.40
C SER A 102 11.85 -15.30 30.32
N ALA A 103 11.31 -15.49 29.11
CA ALA A 103 9.93 -15.91 28.89
C ALA A 103 9.67 -17.31 29.44
N ALA A 104 10.62 -18.25 29.26
CA ALA A 104 10.52 -19.60 29.81
C ALA A 104 10.46 -19.60 31.34
N ARG A 105 11.26 -18.74 32.01
CA ARG A 105 11.16 -18.55 33.46
C ARG A 105 9.81 -17.98 33.87
N SER A 106 9.32 -16.95 33.20
CA SER A 106 8.01 -16.35 33.50
C SER A 106 6.86 -17.38 33.37
N VAL A 107 6.93 -18.26 32.37
CA VAL A 107 5.97 -19.36 32.23
C VAL A 107 6.10 -20.39 33.35
N ALA A 108 7.33 -20.70 33.77
CA ALA A 108 7.57 -21.61 34.90
C ALA A 108 7.02 -21.03 36.21
N ASP A 109 7.29 -19.75 36.48
CA ASP A 109 6.77 -19.05 37.66
C ASP A 109 5.23 -19.05 37.67
N ALA A 110 4.60 -18.74 36.52
CA ALA A 110 3.15 -18.76 36.39
C ALA A 110 2.55 -20.16 36.62
N LYS A 111 3.24 -21.22 36.16
CA LYS A 111 2.83 -22.61 36.42
C LYS A 111 2.93 -22.96 37.91
N SER A 112 4.01 -22.55 38.59
CA SER A 112 4.15 -22.74 40.04
C SER A 112 3.07 -21.99 40.82
N SER A 113 2.76 -20.75 40.43
CA SER A 113 1.66 -20.01 41.06
C SER A 113 0.29 -20.69 40.84
N LEU A 114 0.05 -21.22 39.64
CA LEU A 114 -1.17 -21.98 39.34
C LEU A 114 -1.27 -23.23 40.20
N GLU A 115 -0.17 -23.97 40.37
CA GLU A 115 -0.15 -25.18 41.18
C GLU A 115 -0.41 -24.88 42.66
N ASN A 116 0.21 -23.83 43.20
CA ASN A 116 -0.06 -23.40 44.57
C ASN A 116 -1.53 -23.02 44.77
N ALA A 117 -2.12 -22.27 43.83
CA ALA A 117 -3.53 -21.91 43.89
C ALA A 117 -4.47 -23.13 43.83
N LYS A 118 -4.08 -24.17 43.09
CA LYS A 118 -4.82 -25.45 43.07
C LYS A 118 -4.71 -26.19 44.39
N LEU A 119 -3.52 -26.26 44.97
CA LEU A 119 -3.31 -26.90 46.27
C LEU A 119 -4.11 -26.18 47.36
N GLU A 120 -4.13 -24.85 47.35
CA GLU A 120 -4.92 -24.05 48.29
C GLU A 120 -6.42 -24.27 48.11
N LEU A 121 -6.88 -24.38 46.85
CA LEU A 121 -8.27 -24.73 46.56
C LEU A 121 -8.61 -26.15 47.03
N GLU A 122 -7.71 -27.11 46.81
CA GLU A 122 -7.87 -28.49 47.28
C GLU A 122 -7.92 -28.56 48.80
N GLU A 123 -7.06 -27.83 49.50
CA GLU A 123 -7.07 -27.70 50.96
C GLU A 123 -8.38 -27.10 51.46
N LEU A 124 -8.89 -26.07 50.80
CA LEU A 124 -10.17 -25.45 51.16
C LEU A 124 -11.38 -26.37 50.91
N LEU A 125 -11.32 -27.18 49.86
CA LEU A 125 -12.36 -28.16 49.52
C LEU A 125 -12.21 -29.48 50.27
N ALA A 126 -11.06 -29.71 50.92
CA ALA A 126 -10.83 -30.92 51.69
C ALA A 126 -11.88 -30.97 52.82
N PRO A 127 -12.60 -32.10 52.96
CA PRO A 127 -13.56 -32.25 54.04
C PRO A 127 -12.87 -32.10 55.38
N ILE A 128 -13.51 -31.40 56.32
CA ILE A 128 -13.06 -31.17 57.70
C ILE A 128 -12.34 -32.42 58.21
N ASP A 129 -11.04 -32.27 58.47
CA ASP A 129 -10.16 -33.35 58.82
C ASP A 129 -10.81 -34.16 59.94
N LYS A 130 -11.04 -35.47 59.74
CA LYS A 130 -11.68 -36.35 60.73
C LYS A 130 -11.00 -36.22 62.10
N LEU A 131 -9.71 -35.84 62.10
CA LEU A 131 -8.96 -35.50 63.29
C LEU A 131 -9.58 -34.36 64.10
N THR A 132 -9.99 -33.27 63.46
CA THR A 132 -10.65 -32.12 64.13
C THR A 132 -12.04 -32.48 64.65
N LEU A 133 -12.78 -33.34 63.92
CA LEU A 133 -14.05 -33.88 64.39
C LEU A 133 -13.87 -34.73 65.65
N ILE A 134 -12.90 -35.66 65.64
CA ILE A 134 -12.59 -36.51 66.80
C ILE A 134 -12.09 -35.67 67.99
N GLN A 135 -11.29 -34.61 67.75
CA GLN A 135 -10.89 -33.68 68.81
C GLN A 135 -12.08 -32.92 69.40
N ALA A 136 -13.03 -32.47 68.57
CA ALA A 136 -14.25 -31.83 69.03
C ALA A 136 -15.14 -32.80 69.82
N GLU A 137 -15.23 -34.05 69.40
CA GLU A 137 -15.96 -35.12 70.10
C GLU A 137 -15.33 -35.44 71.47
N ASN A 138 -14.01 -35.57 71.54
CA ASN A 138 -13.28 -35.77 72.79
C ASN A 138 -13.49 -34.59 73.75
N SER A 139 -13.40 -33.36 73.25
CA SER A 139 -13.64 -32.15 74.06
C SER A 139 -15.08 -32.08 74.59
N LEU A 140 -16.06 -32.55 73.80
CA LEU A 140 -17.46 -32.64 74.21
C LEU A 140 -17.66 -33.72 75.29
N ALA A 141 -16.97 -34.85 75.19
CA ALA A 141 -16.99 -35.91 76.19
C ALA A 141 -16.46 -35.40 77.54
N ASP A 142 -15.31 -34.71 77.54
CA ASP A 142 -14.72 -34.12 78.74
C ASP A 142 -15.63 -33.07 79.40
N ALA A 143 -16.31 -32.24 78.60
CA ALA A 143 -17.26 -31.26 79.08
C ALA A 143 -18.50 -31.91 79.73
N LYS A 144 -19.01 -33.01 79.15
CA LYS A 144 -20.12 -33.79 79.71
C LYS A 144 -19.74 -34.44 81.03
N ASP A 145 -18.55 -35.03 81.11
CA ASP A 145 -18.05 -35.65 82.34
C ASP A 145 -17.88 -34.61 83.45
N SER A 146 -17.37 -33.44 83.11
CA SER A 146 -17.27 -32.30 84.04
C SER A 146 -18.64 -31.86 84.54
N LEU A 147 -19.65 -31.81 83.66
CA LEU A 147 -21.03 -31.47 84.02
C LEU A 147 -21.68 -32.54 84.91
N ILE A 148 -21.45 -33.83 84.65
CA ILE A 148 -21.91 -34.93 85.50
C ILE A 148 -21.28 -34.83 86.89
N LYS A 149 -19.95 -34.63 86.96
CA LYS A 149 -19.25 -34.41 88.22
C LYS A 149 -19.84 -33.22 88.99
N LEU A 150 -20.07 -32.09 88.31
CA LEU A 150 -20.65 -30.90 88.92
C LEU A 150 -22.05 -31.16 89.48
N LYS A 151 -22.91 -31.87 88.73
CA LYS A 151 -24.25 -32.27 89.17
C LYS A 151 -24.20 -33.21 90.37
N THR A 152 -23.29 -34.18 90.36
CA THR A 152 -23.09 -35.12 91.47
C THR A 152 -22.62 -34.38 92.72
N THR A 153 -21.63 -33.49 92.59
CA THR A 153 -21.15 -32.64 93.69
C THR A 153 -22.28 -31.78 94.25
N HIS A 154 -23.06 -31.13 93.38
CA HIS A 154 -24.21 -30.32 93.80
C HIS A 154 -25.26 -31.16 94.57
N LYS A 155 -25.57 -32.37 94.08
CA LYS A 155 -26.49 -33.30 94.75
C LYS A 155 -25.96 -33.75 96.12
N ASN A 156 -24.67 -34.04 96.22
CA ASN A 156 -24.03 -34.42 97.47
C ASN A 156 -24.03 -33.28 98.48
N CYS A 157 -23.73 -32.04 98.04
CA CYS A 157 -23.87 -30.86 98.89
C CYS A 157 -25.31 -30.70 99.38
N ARG A 158 -26.32 -30.84 98.51
CA ARG A 158 -27.73 -30.75 98.92
C ARG A 158 -28.11 -31.81 99.95
N ASN A 159 -27.71 -33.06 99.77
CA ASN A 159 -28.06 -34.17 100.65
C ASN A 159 -27.35 -34.13 102.02
N ASN A 160 -26.22 -33.43 102.14
CA ASN A 160 -25.50 -33.26 103.41
C ASN A 160 -26.05 -32.12 104.28
N PHE A 161 -27.02 -31.35 103.78
CA PHE A 161 -27.64 -30.21 104.46
C PHE A 161 -29.08 -30.48 104.93
N GLU A 162 -29.64 -31.68 104.68
CA GLU A 162 -30.86 -32.21 105.31
C GLU A 162 -30.51 -33.17 106.45
#